data_AF-A0A6L2PDR0-F1
#
_entry.id   AF-A0A6L2PDR0-F1
#
_cell.length_a   1.000
_cell.length_b   1.000
_cell.length_c   1.000
_cell.angle_alpha   90.00
_cell.angle_beta   90.00
_cell.angle_gamma   90.00
#
_symmetry.space_group_name_H-M   'P 1'
#
loop_
_entity.id
_entity.type
_entity.pdbx_description
1 polymer ?
#
loop_
_entity_poly.entity_id
_entity_poly.type
_entity_poly.pdbx_seq_one_letter_code
_entity_poly.pdbx_strand_id
1 'polypeptide(L)'
;MYRNCVFRSVTLFVKSATMLQWHTTCPFSYLRRAVLKPWRDTEWTHVRLIHLYKCLNAENTLVTKDFFENIQDKSKETFLDMIHIFESKGVHRRGHVEFIYAALRHMEEFGVHKDLDVYKSLIDILPKGKFIPTNIFQAEFQHYPKQQQCIVDLLDQMEDNGKYL
;
A
#
# COMPACT_ATOMS: atom_id res chain seq x y z
N MET A 1 68.24 0.67 -11.56
CA MET A 1 69.34 1.24 -10.76
C MET A 1 68.80 1.53 -9.37
N TYR A 2 69.40 0.91 -8.33
CA TYR A 2 69.41 1.24 -6.89
C TYR A 2 68.04 1.46 -6.17
N ARG A 3 67.67 0.93 -4.99
CA ARG A 3 68.16 0.01 -3.93
C ARG A 3 66.87 -0.27 -3.09
N ASN A 4 66.47 -1.52 -2.86
CA ASN A 4 66.70 -2.31 -1.64
C ASN A 4 66.25 -1.72 -0.28
N CYS A 5 65.37 -2.51 0.39
CA CYS A 5 65.33 -2.84 1.84
C CYS A 5 64.88 -1.72 2.81
N VAL A 6 64.18 -1.93 3.94
CA VAL A 6 64.11 -2.98 4.99
C VAL A 6 62.74 -2.78 5.70
N PHE A 7 61.86 -3.79 5.86
CA PHE A 7 61.65 -4.69 7.02
C PHE A 7 61.47 -4.08 8.43
N ARG A 8 60.59 -4.76 9.20
CA ARG A 8 60.31 -4.74 10.66
C ARG A 8 59.30 -3.71 11.17
N SER A 9 58.52 -3.96 12.22
CA SER A 9 58.04 -5.16 12.94
C SER A 9 57.20 -4.60 14.10
N VAL A 10 55.99 -5.13 14.31
CA VAL A 10 55.30 -5.41 15.58
C VAL A 10 55.59 -4.49 16.79
N THR A 11 54.57 -3.85 17.38
CA THR A 11 54.08 -4.13 18.76
C THR A 11 53.09 -3.07 19.31
N LEU A 12 52.18 -3.57 20.18
CA LEU A 12 51.48 -2.93 21.32
C LEU A 12 50.33 -1.95 20.97
N PHE A 13 49.05 -2.28 21.18
CA PHE A 13 48.32 -2.64 22.41
C PHE A 13 48.13 -1.46 23.40
N VAL A 14 46.88 -1.02 23.43
CA VAL A 14 46.07 -0.58 24.58
C VAL A 14 45.92 0.91 24.93
N LYS A 15 44.64 1.30 24.80
CA LYS A 15 43.81 2.26 25.56
C LYS A 15 44.28 3.72 25.63
N SER A 16 43.46 4.61 25.07
CA SER A 16 42.68 5.50 25.92
C SER A 16 41.51 6.12 25.16
N ALA A 17 40.33 6.05 25.77
CA ALA A 17 39.13 6.73 25.31
C ALA A 17 39.10 8.12 25.95
N THR A 18 38.94 9.16 25.14
CA THR A 18 38.30 10.41 25.55
C THR A 18 37.66 11.10 24.36
N MET A 19 36.50 11.66 24.67
CA MET A 19 35.40 12.14 23.86
C MET A 19 35.67 13.50 23.18
N LEU A 20 34.82 13.82 22.18
CA LEU A 20 34.58 15.11 21.49
C LEU A 20 35.59 15.38 20.36
N GLN A 21 35.19 15.50 19.08
CA GLN A 21 34.23 16.47 18.58
C GLN A 21 33.78 16.13 17.15
N TRP A 22 32.62 16.65 16.80
CA TRP A 22 31.83 16.53 15.59
C TRP A 22 32.59 16.90 14.31
N HIS A 23 32.42 16.10 13.25
CA HIS A 23 31.77 16.51 12.00
C HIS A 23 32.16 15.56 10.84
N THR A 24 31.15 15.39 9.96
CA THR A 24 31.23 15.02 8.53
C THR A 24 31.02 13.56 8.13
N THR A 25 29.93 13.42 7.36
CA THR A 25 29.59 12.34 6.42
C THR A 25 28.96 11.05 6.99
N CYS A 26 27.68 11.15 7.34
CA CYS A 26 26.76 10.05 7.11
C CYS A 26 26.49 9.97 5.60
N PRO A 27 26.87 8.91 4.86
CA PRO A 27 26.17 8.60 3.63
C PRO A 27 24.88 7.91 4.06
N PHE A 28 23.82 8.69 4.28
CA PHE A 28 22.46 8.15 4.34
C PHE A 28 22.07 7.72 2.92
N SER A 29 22.60 6.58 2.49
CA SER A 29 22.15 5.91 1.28
C SER A 29 20.72 5.44 1.56
N TYR A 30 19.76 6.15 0.97
CA TYR A 30 18.37 5.74 0.83
C TYR A 30 18.30 4.42 0.05
N LEU A 31 18.58 3.31 0.73
CA LEU A 31 18.08 2.00 0.33
C LEU A 31 16.60 2.00 0.72
N ARG A 32 15.77 2.57 -0.17
CA ARG A 32 14.32 2.34 -0.15
C ARG A 32 14.11 0.89 -0.59
N ARG A 33 14.41 -0.04 0.31
CA ARG A 33 13.90 -1.40 0.25
C ARG A 33 12.40 -1.25 0.40
N ALA A 34 11.70 -1.16 -0.74
CA ALA A 34 10.27 -1.40 -0.77
C ALA A 34 10.10 -2.77 -0.13
N VAL A 35 9.60 -2.79 1.10
CA VAL A 35 9.11 -4.01 1.74
C VAL A 35 7.93 -4.42 0.89
N LEU A 36 8.21 -5.21 -0.16
CA LEU A 36 7.21 -6.05 -0.79
C LEU A 36 6.68 -6.91 0.35
N LYS A 37 5.51 -6.55 0.87
CA LYS A 37 4.84 -7.39 1.86
C LYS A 37 4.58 -8.73 1.17
N PRO A 38 5.16 -9.86 1.65
CA PRO A 38 4.77 -11.15 1.14
C PRO A 38 3.38 -11.42 1.69
N TRP A 39 2.35 -11.28 0.86
CA TRP A 39 0.99 -11.61 1.26
C TRP A 39 0.71 -13.06 0.89
N ARG A 40 0.08 -13.77 1.84
CA ARG A 40 -0.19 -15.22 1.88
C ARG A 40 -0.48 -15.79 0.50
N ASP A 41 0.18 -16.90 0.19
CA ASP A 41 -0.06 -17.73 -0.99
C ASP A 41 -1.49 -18.27 -0.97
N THR A 42 -2.47 -17.49 -1.41
CA THR A 42 -3.73 -18.05 -1.89
C THR A 42 -3.41 -18.71 -3.22
N GLU A 43 -3.45 -20.04 -3.27
CA GLU A 43 -3.38 -20.76 -4.54
C GLU A 43 -4.57 -20.35 -5.38
N TRP A 44 -4.29 -19.50 -6.36
CA TRP A 44 -5.29 -19.05 -7.30
C TRP A 44 -5.60 -20.16 -8.27
N THR A 45 -6.80 -20.74 -8.20
CA THR A 45 -7.23 -21.62 -9.28
C THR A 45 -7.38 -20.79 -10.56
N HIS A 46 -6.73 -21.23 -11.63
CA HIS A 46 -6.67 -20.51 -12.92
C HIS A 46 -8.06 -20.09 -13.41
N VAL A 47 -9.08 -20.93 -13.17
CA VAL A 47 -10.48 -20.67 -13.57
C VAL A 47 -11.11 -19.51 -12.80
N ARG A 48 -10.91 -19.45 -11.47
CA ARG A 48 -11.42 -18.37 -10.61
C ARG A 48 -10.78 -17.03 -11.00
N LEU A 49 -9.47 -17.02 -11.25
CA LEU A 49 -8.76 -15.84 -11.74
C LEU A 49 -9.27 -15.37 -13.10
N ILE A 50 -9.41 -16.28 -14.08
CA ILE A 50 -9.87 -15.93 -15.43
C ILE A 50 -11.29 -15.36 -15.39
N HIS A 51 -12.19 -15.96 -14.59
CA HIS A 51 -13.56 -15.47 -14.46
C HIS A 51 -13.60 -14.08 -13.82
N LEU A 52 -12.93 -13.89 -12.68
CA LEU A 52 -12.86 -12.58 -12.01
C LEU A 52 -12.18 -11.53 -12.90
N TYR A 53 -11.11 -11.89 -13.60
CA TYR A 53 -10.41 -11.02 -14.54
C TYR A 53 -11.30 -10.64 -15.73
N LYS A 54 -12.12 -11.56 -16.24
CA LYS A 54 -13.06 -11.28 -17.33
C LYS A 54 -14.20 -10.37 -16.88
N CYS A 55 -14.79 -10.60 -15.70
CA CYS A 55 -15.76 -9.70 -15.07
C CYS A 55 -15.16 -8.31 -14.81
N LEU A 56 -13.88 -8.24 -14.44
CA LEU A 56 -13.18 -6.98 -14.19
C LEU A 56 -12.82 -6.21 -15.44
N ASN A 57 -12.45 -6.88 -16.52
CA ASN A 57 -11.97 -6.23 -17.75
C ASN A 57 -13.04 -6.05 -18.82
N ALA A 58 -14.29 -6.45 -18.55
CA ALA A 58 -15.41 -6.22 -19.46
C ALA A 58 -15.71 -4.72 -19.68
N GLU A 59 -15.29 -3.82 -18.79
CA GLU A 59 -15.63 -2.39 -18.91
C GLU A 59 -14.45 -1.46 -18.56
N ASN A 60 -14.00 -0.70 -19.55
CA ASN A 60 -12.98 0.36 -19.38
C ASN A 60 -13.57 1.69 -18.86
N THR A 61 -14.87 1.77 -18.57
CA THR A 61 -15.53 3.08 -18.39
C THR A 61 -16.51 3.22 -17.21
N LEU A 62 -17.04 2.15 -16.59
CA LEU A 62 -18.08 2.27 -15.53
C LEU A 62 -17.98 1.17 -14.46
N VAL A 63 -16.76 0.93 -13.94
CA VAL A 63 -16.36 -0.19 -13.05
C VAL A 63 -17.16 -0.33 -11.72
N THR A 64 -18.23 0.41 -11.47
CA THR A 64 -18.61 0.77 -10.09
C THR A 64 -19.96 0.34 -9.54
N LYS A 65 -20.90 -0.18 -10.33
CA LYS A 65 -22.12 -0.77 -9.75
C LYS A 65 -22.14 -2.26 -10.02
N ASP A 66 -22.01 -2.60 -11.28
CA ASP A 66 -22.19 -3.97 -11.77
C ASP A 66 -21.08 -4.92 -11.29
N PHE A 67 -19.93 -4.40 -10.84
CA PHE A 67 -18.78 -5.22 -10.48
C PHE A 67 -19.02 -6.11 -9.25
N PHE A 68 -19.63 -5.57 -8.20
CA PHE A 68 -19.94 -6.33 -6.98
C PHE A 68 -21.29 -7.05 -7.08
N GLU A 69 -22.23 -6.52 -7.85
CA GLU A 69 -23.59 -7.08 -7.99
C GLU A 69 -23.62 -8.41 -8.77
N ASN A 70 -22.74 -8.59 -9.76
CA ASN A 70 -22.75 -9.77 -10.65
C ASN A 70 -22.12 -11.04 -10.03
N ILE A 71 -21.56 -10.96 -8.83
CA ILE A 71 -20.83 -12.06 -8.20
C ILE A 71 -21.79 -12.92 -7.36
N GLN A 72 -21.83 -14.22 -7.70
CA GLN A 72 -22.65 -15.20 -6.99
C GLN A 72 -22.03 -15.56 -5.63
N ASP A 73 -20.71 -15.76 -5.60
CA ASP A 73 -20.00 -16.20 -4.40
C ASP A 73 -19.55 -15.02 -3.53
N LYS A 74 -20.39 -14.63 -2.58
CA LYS A 74 -20.16 -13.51 -1.65
C LYS A 74 -19.30 -13.89 -0.44
N SER A 75 -18.11 -14.43 -0.70
CA SER A 75 -17.14 -14.80 0.34
C SER A 75 -16.12 -13.68 0.59
N LYS A 76 -15.56 -13.63 1.80
CA LYS A 76 -14.45 -12.73 2.16
C LYS A 76 -13.27 -12.85 1.20
N GLU A 77 -12.92 -14.08 0.81
CA GLU A 77 -11.82 -14.33 -0.12
C GLU A 77 -12.11 -13.70 -1.47
N THR A 78 -13.33 -13.89 -2.00
CA THR A 78 -13.73 -13.26 -3.26
C THR A 78 -13.61 -11.74 -3.18
N PHE A 79 -13.98 -11.13 -2.06
CA PHE A 79 -13.85 -9.68 -1.88
C PHE A 79 -12.39 -9.20 -1.89
N LEU A 80 -11.49 -9.92 -1.20
CA LEU A 80 -10.05 -9.63 -1.24
C LEU A 80 -9.49 -9.83 -2.65
N ASP A 81 -9.94 -10.87 -3.35
CA ASP A 81 -9.50 -11.17 -4.70
C ASP A 81 -9.85 -10.03 -5.67
N MET A 82 -11.05 -9.48 -5.54
CA MET A 82 -11.52 -8.33 -6.31
C MET A 82 -10.64 -7.10 -6.09
N ILE A 83 -10.25 -6.83 -4.84
CA ILE A 83 -9.32 -5.75 -4.50
C ILE A 83 -7.99 -6.00 -5.21
N HIS A 84 -7.39 -7.18 -5.08
CA HIS A 84 -6.09 -7.49 -5.66
C HIS A 84 -6.06 -7.38 -7.19
N ILE A 85 -7.12 -7.84 -7.86
CA ILE A 85 -7.18 -7.70 -9.31
C ILE A 85 -7.33 -6.21 -9.68
N PHE A 86 -8.07 -5.42 -8.92
CA PHE A 86 -8.11 -3.96 -9.13
C PHE A 86 -6.72 -3.32 -8.97
N GLU A 87 -5.94 -3.73 -7.96
CA GLU A 87 -4.56 -3.26 -7.78
C GLU A 87 -3.66 -3.62 -8.98
N SER A 88 -3.86 -4.79 -9.58
CA SER A 88 -3.07 -5.29 -10.71
C SER A 88 -3.31 -4.53 -12.02
N LYS A 89 -4.44 -3.82 -12.16
CA LYS A 89 -4.83 -3.13 -13.42
C LYS A 89 -3.88 -2.00 -13.83
N GLY A 90 -3.20 -1.35 -12.89
CA GLY A 90 -2.17 -0.37 -13.25
C GLY A 90 -1.75 0.59 -12.16
N VAL A 91 -0.58 1.22 -12.38
CA VAL A 91 0.09 2.09 -11.40
C VAL A 91 -0.75 3.28 -10.93
N HIS A 92 -1.55 3.86 -11.83
CA HIS A 92 -2.35 5.06 -11.55
C HIS A 92 -3.74 4.76 -10.97
N ARG A 93 -4.18 3.49 -10.99
CA ARG A 93 -5.44 3.00 -10.40
C ARG A 93 -6.61 3.96 -10.66
N ARG A 94 -6.90 4.24 -11.94
CA ARG A 94 -7.99 5.16 -12.30
C ARG A 94 -9.32 4.60 -11.78
N GLY A 95 -10.19 5.46 -11.28
CA GLY A 95 -11.48 5.04 -10.72
C GLY A 95 -11.40 4.46 -9.30
N HIS A 96 -10.29 4.66 -8.57
CA HIS A 96 -10.12 4.10 -7.22
C HIS A 96 -11.14 4.63 -6.21
N VAL A 97 -11.53 5.92 -6.31
CA VAL A 97 -12.51 6.52 -5.39
C VAL A 97 -13.85 5.83 -5.57
N GLU A 98 -14.27 5.72 -6.82
CA GLU A 98 -15.51 5.08 -7.21
C GLU A 98 -15.49 3.61 -6.77
N PHE A 99 -14.40 2.89 -7.05
CA PHE A 99 -14.22 1.50 -6.63
C PHE A 99 -14.38 1.32 -5.12
N ILE A 100 -13.73 2.19 -4.32
CA ILE A 100 -13.85 2.15 -2.86
C ILE A 100 -15.32 2.36 -2.45
N TYR A 101 -16.01 3.37 -2.98
CA TYR A 101 -17.43 3.57 -2.66
C TYR A 101 -18.33 2.40 -3.04
N ALA A 102 -18.04 1.69 -4.12
CA ALA A 102 -18.74 0.45 -4.45
C ALA A 102 -18.43 -0.65 -3.45
N ALA A 103 -17.15 -0.86 -3.13
CA ALA A 103 -16.71 -1.85 -2.16
C ALA A 103 -17.39 -1.62 -0.79
N LEU A 104 -17.39 -0.38 -0.29
CA LEU A 104 -18.01 0.04 0.98
C LEU A 104 -19.51 -0.31 1.04
N ARG A 105 -20.25 -0.10 -0.06
CA ARG A 105 -21.69 -0.42 -0.14
C ARG A 105 -21.98 -1.91 -0.04
N HIS A 106 -21.08 -2.78 -0.52
CA HIS A 106 -21.29 -4.22 -0.54
C HIS A 106 -20.54 -4.97 0.58
N MET A 107 -19.83 -4.29 1.48
CA MET A 107 -19.08 -4.98 2.56
C MET A 107 -19.95 -5.87 3.45
N GLU A 108 -21.20 -5.46 3.71
CA GLU A 108 -22.15 -6.25 4.51
C GLU A 108 -22.55 -7.54 3.79
N GLU A 109 -22.78 -7.48 2.48
CA GLU A 109 -23.18 -8.63 1.67
C GLU A 109 -22.12 -9.73 1.61
N PHE A 110 -20.85 -9.32 1.65
CA PHE A 110 -19.69 -10.23 1.69
C PHE A 110 -19.28 -10.60 3.14
N GLY A 111 -19.97 -10.07 4.16
CA GLY A 111 -19.67 -10.33 5.57
C GLY A 111 -18.33 -9.76 6.05
N VAL A 112 -17.75 -8.79 5.34
CA VAL A 112 -16.42 -8.22 5.61
C VAL A 112 -16.44 -6.89 6.34
N HIS A 113 -17.63 -6.33 6.60
CA HIS A 113 -17.83 -5.01 7.21
C HIS A 113 -17.13 -4.78 8.58
N LYS A 114 -16.76 -5.83 9.32
CA LYS A 114 -16.01 -5.71 10.59
C LYS A 114 -14.53 -6.06 10.48
N ASP A 115 -14.06 -6.46 9.31
CA ASP A 115 -12.69 -6.96 9.14
C ASP A 115 -11.70 -5.83 8.88
N LEU A 116 -10.82 -5.61 9.86
CA LEU A 116 -9.76 -4.60 9.79
C LEU A 116 -8.79 -4.85 8.63
N ASP A 117 -8.52 -6.10 8.26
CA ASP A 117 -7.56 -6.41 7.19
C ASP A 117 -8.11 -6.02 5.81
N VAL A 118 -9.43 -6.06 5.63
CA VAL A 118 -10.10 -5.60 4.41
C VAL A 118 -10.03 -4.08 4.31
N TYR A 119 -10.29 -3.34 5.40
CA TYR A 119 -10.14 -1.89 5.42
C TYR A 119 -8.71 -1.43 5.10
N LYS A 120 -7.69 -2.10 5.66
CA LYS A 120 -6.28 -1.82 5.32
C LYS A 120 -6.02 -2.02 3.82
N SER A 121 -6.57 -3.09 3.24
CA SER A 121 -6.42 -3.40 1.81
C SER A 121 -7.11 -2.35 0.93
N LEU A 122 -8.29 -1.86 1.32
CA LEU A 122 -8.98 -0.76 0.62
C LEU A 122 -8.19 0.55 0.66
N ILE A 123 -7.59 0.90 1.81
CA ILE A 123 -6.73 2.09 1.92
C ILE A 123 -5.49 1.96 1.03
N ASP A 124 -4.93 0.75 0.92
CA ASP A 124 -3.75 0.47 0.09
C ASP A 124 -4.03 0.62 -1.42
N ILE A 125 -5.29 0.67 -1.85
CA ILE A 125 -5.68 1.00 -3.22
C ILE A 125 -5.25 2.43 -3.59
N LEU A 126 -5.21 3.35 -2.62
CA LEU A 126 -4.82 4.72 -2.89
C LEU A 126 -3.31 4.87 -3.17
N PRO A 127 -2.92 5.72 -4.15
CA PRO A 127 -1.51 5.96 -4.45
C PRO A 127 -0.81 6.66 -3.28
N LYS A 128 0.12 5.95 -2.65
CA LYS A 128 0.88 6.44 -1.49
C LYS A 128 1.80 7.61 -1.87
N GLY A 129 1.81 8.65 -1.03
CA GLY A 129 2.67 9.82 -1.17
C GLY A 129 2.20 10.89 -2.15
N LYS A 130 1.29 10.58 -3.08
CA LYS A 130 0.77 11.55 -4.06
C LYS A 130 -0.11 12.64 -3.44
N PHE A 131 -0.77 12.31 -2.34
CA PHE A 131 -1.72 13.19 -1.67
C PHE A 131 -1.11 14.02 -0.53
N ILE A 132 0.21 13.96 -0.35
CA ILE A 132 0.89 14.77 0.65
C ILE A 132 1.05 16.19 0.09
N PRO A 133 0.49 17.23 0.73
CA PRO A 133 0.69 18.59 0.28
C PRO A 133 2.16 18.98 0.48
N THR A 134 2.75 19.58 -0.54
CA THR A 134 4.16 20.03 -0.54
C THR A 134 4.30 21.54 -0.37
N ASN A 135 3.25 22.29 -0.68
CA ASN A 135 3.22 23.75 -0.69
C ASN A 135 2.06 24.29 0.15
N ILE A 136 2.18 25.52 0.64
CA ILE A 136 1.16 26.21 1.45
C ILE A 136 -0.19 26.24 0.74
N PHE A 137 -0.23 26.61 -0.55
CA PHE A 137 -1.48 26.62 -1.31
C PHE A 137 -2.16 25.25 -1.42
N GLN A 138 -1.41 24.15 -1.45
CA GLN A 138 -2.01 22.81 -1.49
C GLN A 138 -2.61 22.41 -0.14
N ALA A 139 -2.01 22.87 0.96
CA ALA A 139 -2.50 22.65 2.31
C ALA A 139 -3.76 23.48 2.59
N GLU A 140 -3.74 24.77 2.23
CA GLU A 140 -4.87 25.68 2.46
C GLU A 140 -6.11 25.33 1.63
N PHE A 141 -5.94 24.94 0.37
CA PHE A 141 -7.06 24.65 -0.54
C PHE A 141 -7.44 23.17 -0.65
N GLN A 142 -7.05 22.34 0.31
CA GLN A 142 -7.39 20.91 0.35
C GLN A 142 -7.16 20.20 -1.00
N HIS A 143 -5.91 20.18 -1.48
CA HIS A 143 -5.59 19.54 -2.76
C HIS A 143 -5.99 18.04 -2.72
N TYR A 144 -6.86 17.62 -3.65
CA TYR A 144 -7.54 16.31 -3.71
C TYR A 144 -8.78 16.14 -2.80
N PRO A 145 -9.79 17.03 -2.86
CA PRO A 145 -10.92 17.01 -1.93
C PRO A 145 -11.78 15.74 -2.05
N LYS A 146 -11.94 15.20 -3.27
CA LYS A 146 -12.73 13.97 -3.50
C LYS A 146 -12.09 12.74 -2.87
N GLN A 147 -10.77 12.62 -2.97
CA GLN A 147 -10.02 11.49 -2.40
C GLN A 147 -9.97 11.58 -0.88
N GLN A 148 -9.82 12.79 -0.34
CA GLN A 148 -9.86 13.04 1.09
C GLN A 148 -11.22 12.65 1.67
N GLN A 149 -12.32 13.10 1.05
CA GLN A 149 -13.67 12.73 1.49
C GLN A 149 -13.90 11.21 1.45
N CYS A 150 -13.47 10.54 0.38
CA CYS A 150 -13.58 9.08 0.26
C CYS A 150 -12.90 8.33 1.41
N ILE A 151 -11.74 8.81 1.89
CA ILE A 151 -11.06 8.20 3.03
C ILE A 151 -11.75 8.52 4.35
N VAL A 152 -12.27 9.74 4.52
CA VAL A 152 -13.08 10.08 5.70
C VAL A 152 -14.28 9.16 5.78
N ASP A 153 -15.05 9.02 4.70
CA ASP A 153 -16.23 8.15 4.65
C ASP A 153 -15.89 6.68 4.95
N LEU A 154 -14.74 6.19 4.44
CA LEU A 154 -14.25 4.83 4.73
C LEU A 154 -13.94 4.65 6.22
N LEU A 155 -13.27 5.63 6.83
CA LEU A 155 -12.89 5.59 8.25
C LEU A 155 -14.11 5.72 9.16
N ASP A 156 -15.06 6.58 8.81
CA ASP A 156 -16.32 6.75 9.52
C ASP A 156 -17.10 5.43 9.54
N GLN A 157 -17.23 4.75 8.39
CA GLN A 157 -17.88 3.43 8.32
C GLN A 157 -17.15 2.38 9.16
N MET A 158 -15.82 2.40 9.19
CA MET A 158 -15.03 1.50 10.02
C MET A 158 -15.27 1.77 11.52
N GLU A 159 -15.35 3.03 11.92
CA GLU A 159 -15.68 3.43 13.30
C GLU A 159 -17.08 2.97 13.68
N ASP A 160 -18.07 3.22 12.83
CA ASP A 160 -19.47 2.83 13.07
C ASP A 160 -19.66 1.32 13.16
N ASN A 161 -19.00 0.55 12.30
CA ASN A 161 -19.01 -0.91 12.37
C ASN A 161 -18.30 -1.46 13.62
N GLY A 162 -17.34 -0.71 14.17
CA GLY A 162 -16.62 -1.03 15.40
C GLY A 162 -17.40 -0.74 16.68
N LYS A 163 -18.39 0.17 16.67
CA LYS A 163 -19.20 0.55 17.84
C LYS A 163 -20.18 -0.54 18.31
N TYR A 164 -20.54 -1.49 17.45
CA TYR A 164 -21.49 -2.58 17.75
C TYR A 164 -20.78 -3.92 18.08
N LEU A 165 -19.67 -3.84 18.82
CA LEU A 165 -18.92 -4.95 19.41
C LEU A 165 -19.00 -4.87 20.94
#